data_AF-A0A844QQ54-F1
#
_entry.id   AF-A0A844QQ54-F1
#
_cell.length_a   1.000
_cell.length_b   1.000
_cell.length_c   1.000
_cell.angle_alpha   90.00
_cell.angle_beta   90.00
_cell.angle_gamma   90.00
#
_symmetry.space_group_name_H-M   'P 1'
#
loop_
_entity.id
_entity.type
_entity.pdbx_description
1 polymer ?
#
loop_
_entity_poly.entity_id
_entity_poly.type
_entity_poly.pdbx_seq_one_letter_code
_entity_poly.pdbx_strand_id
1 'polypeptide(L)'
;MELHVMKLKEPKQPETIERIRFWMVWHENGGSPRVKHWNKQNAMEEAERLAKANPGKTFLILKATGGAIADAPPIKRVRFMTCM
;
A
#
# COMPACT_ATOMS: atom_id res chain seq x y z
N MET A 1 26.34 35.72 -33.08
CA MET A 1 26.73 34.38 -32.58
C MET A 1 25.90 34.13 -31.34
N GLU A 2 24.92 33.24 -31.45
CA GLU A 2 23.88 33.03 -30.43
C GLU A 2 24.43 32.47 -29.11
N LEU A 3 23.98 33.06 -28.00
CA LEU A 3 24.18 32.52 -26.66
C LEU A 3 23.48 31.16 -26.57
N HIS A 4 24.26 30.10 -26.37
CA HIS A 4 23.76 28.76 -26.09
C HIS A 4 23.11 28.74 -24.69
N VAL A 5 21.79 28.93 -24.65
CA VAL A 5 20.99 28.81 -23.43
C VAL A 5 21.12 27.39 -22.90
N MET A 6 21.76 27.24 -21.74
CA MET A 6 21.77 25.98 -20.99
C MET A 6 20.33 25.63 -20.62
N LYS A 7 19.75 24.65 -21.32
CA LYS A 7 18.52 23.98 -20.90
C LYS A 7 18.78 23.32 -19.55
N LEU A 8 18.36 23.98 -18.48
CA LEU A 8 18.18 23.35 -17.18
C LEU A 8 17.23 22.15 -17.42
N LYS A 9 17.75 20.93 -17.27
CA LYS A 9 16.91 19.73 -17.23
C LYS A 9 15.98 19.90 -16.04
N GLU A 10 14.68 19.92 -16.29
CA GLU A 10 13.66 19.88 -15.25
C GLU A 10 13.97 18.75 -14.26
N PRO A 11 13.76 18.96 -12.95
CA PRO A 11 14.06 17.95 -11.94
C PRO A 11 13.25 16.69 -12.24
N LYS A 12 13.97 15.58 -12.42
CA LYS A 12 13.39 14.25 -12.62
C LYS A 12 12.46 13.98 -11.42
N GLN A 13 11.16 13.83 -11.69
CA GLN A 13 10.13 13.61 -10.65
C GLN A 13 10.60 12.51 -9.68
N PRO A 14 10.33 12.62 -8.37
CA PRO A 14 10.80 11.64 -7.39
C PRO A 14 10.38 10.25 -7.83
N GLU A 15 11.34 9.31 -7.92
CA GLU A 15 11.08 7.97 -8.43
C GLU A 15 9.91 7.32 -7.66
N THR A 16 8.78 7.12 -8.34
CA THR A 16 7.62 6.46 -7.75
C THR A 16 7.80 4.96 -7.89
N ILE A 17 7.73 4.23 -6.78
CA ILE A 17 7.80 2.76 -6.80
C ILE A 17 6.39 2.22 -6.96
N GLU A 18 6.19 1.35 -7.95
CA GLU A 18 4.93 0.63 -8.14
C GLU A 18 4.89 -0.66 -7.31
N ARG A 19 3.77 -0.89 -6.63
CA ARG A 19 3.50 -2.12 -5.88
C ARG A 19 2.08 -2.60 -6.17
N ILE A 20 1.84 -3.90 -6.01
CA ILE A 20 0.50 -4.47 -6.16
C ILE A 20 -0.32 -4.17 -4.89
N ARG A 21 -1.55 -3.70 -5.06
CA ARG A 21 -2.51 -3.51 -3.95
C ARG A 21 -2.71 -4.83 -3.22
N PHE A 22 -2.79 -4.73 -1.90
CA PHE A 22 -3.11 -5.86 -1.04
C PHE A 22 -4.14 -5.43 0.01
N TRP A 23 -4.78 -6.43 0.57
CA TRP A 23 -5.75 -6.33 1.65
C TRP A 23 -5.23 -7.04 2.89
N MET A 24 -5.59 -6.57 4.07
CA MET A 24 -5.28 -7.21 5.34
C MET A 24 -6.53 -7.27 6.21
N VAL A 25 -6.64 -8.30 7.05
CA VAL A 25 -7.71 -8.40 8.04
C VAL A 25 -7.18 -7.94 9.39
N TRP A 26 -7.85 -6.96 10.00
CA TRP A 26 -7.45 -6.34 11.26
C TRP A 26 -8.59 -6.37 12.28
N HIS A 27 -8.29 -6.68 13.52
CA HIS A 27 -9.22 -6.61 14.65
C HIS A 27 -8.88 -5.36 15.47
N GLU A 28 -9.86 -4.49 15.72
CA GLU A 28 -9.66 -3.15 16.30
C GLU A 28 -8.91 -3.16 17.64
N ASN A 29 -9.14 -4.19 18.46
CA ASN A 29 -8.46 -4.40 19.74
C ASN A 29 -7.49 -5.60 19.70
N GLY A 30 -6.97 -5.92 18.51
CA GLY A 30 -6.04 -7.03 18.26
C GLY A 30 -4.61 -6.57 18.03
N GLY A 31 -3.74 -7.53 17.71
CA GLY A 31 -2.37 -7.24 17.28
C GLY A 31 -2.28 -6.76 15.82
N SER A 32 -1.07 -6.41 15.39
CA SER A 32 -0.79 -6.04 14.00
C SER A 32 -1.20 -7.16 13.03
N PRO A 33 -1.89 -6.84 11.91
CA PRO A 33 -2.31 -7.85 10.95
C PRO A 33 -1.08 -8.43 10.25
N ARG A 34 -1.07 -9.75 10.02
CA ARG A 34 0.12 -10.50 9.55
C ARG A 34 0.02 -11.02 8.12
N VAL A 35 -1.20 -11.18 7.61
CA VAL A 35 -1.46 -11.80 6.31
C VAL A 35 -1.89 -10.75 5.28
N LYS A 36 -1.31 -10.82 4.08
CA LYS A 36 -1.73 -10.04 2.92
C LYS A 36 -2.56 -10.91 1.99
N HIS A 37 -3.72 -10.41 1.59
CA HIS A 37 -4.59 -10.98 0.58
C HIS A 37 -4.46 -10.18 -0.71
N TRP A 38 -4.47 -10.86 -1.85
CA TRP A 38 -4.24 -10.25 -3.18
C TRP A 38 -5.50 -9.68 -3.80
N ASN A 39 -6.67 -10.02 -3.24
CA ASN A 39 -7.95 -9.50 -3.65
C ASN A 39 -8.84 -9.28 -2.40
N LYS A 40 -9.91 -8.49 -2.58
CA LYS A 40 -10.86 -8.17 -1.52
C LYS A 40 -11.67 -9.40 -1.06
N GLN A 41 -11.99 -10.31 -1.96
CA GLN A 41 -12.83 -11.48 -1.70
C GLN A 41 -12.16 -12.42 -0.69
N ASN A 42 -10.91 -12.80 -0.91
CA ASN A 42 -10.13 -13.64 0.01
C ASN A 42 -9.96 -12.98 1.38
N ALA A 43 -9.85 -11.64 1.44
CA ALA A 43 -9.79 -10.92 2.70
C ALA A 43 -11.14 -10.94 3.44
N MET A 44 -12.26 -10.90 2.71
CA MET A 44 -13.60 -11.02 3.28
C MET A 44 -13.85 -12.42 3.84
N GLU A 45 -13.52 -13.46 3.08
CA GLU A 45 -13.63 -14.85 3.53
C GLU A 45 -12.83 -15.10 4.81
N GLU A 46 -11.62 -14.53 4.91
CA GLU A 46 -10.80 -14.62 6.12
C GLU A 46 -11.42 -13.83 7.29
N ALA A 47 -11.94 -12.63 7.05
CA ALA A 47 -12.62 -11.85 8.09
C ALA A 47 -13.86 -12.60 8.63
N GLU A 48 -14.65 -13.22 7.75
CA GLU A 48 -15.80 -14.03 8.13
C GLU A 48 -15.39 -15.27 8.92
N ARG A 49 -14.34 -15.98 8.48
CA ARG A 49 -13.79 -17.15 9.20
C ARG A 49 -13.39 -16.76 10.63
N LEU A 50 -12.69 -15.64 10.78
CA LEU A 50 -12.23 -15.15 12.08
C LEU A 50 -13.39 -14.69 12.97
N ALA A 51 -14.39 -14.00 12.41
CA ALA A 51 -15.59 -13.58 13.13
C ALA A 51 -16.40 -14.78 13.64
N LYS A 52 -16.57 -15.83 12.82
CA LYS A 52 -17.22 -17.09 13.23
C LYS A 52 -16.47 -17.77 14.37
N ALA A 53 -15.14 -17.77 14.34
CA ALA A 53 -14.32 -18.35 15.39
C ALA A 53 -14.26 -17.50 16.67
N ASN A 54 -14.59 -16.21 16.61
CA ASN A 54 -14.50 -15.28 17.74
C ASN A 54 -15.77 -14.39 17.82
N PRO A 55 -16.91 -14.94 18.29
CA PRO A 55 -18.16 -14.18 18.38
C PRO A 55 -18.02 -12.89 19.19
N GLY A 56 -18.68 -11.82 18.73
CA GLY A 56 -18.62 -10.50 19.36
C GLY A 56 -17.35 -9.69 19.06
N LYS A 57 -16.43 -10.22 18.24
CA LYS A 57 -15.27 -9.47 17.74
C LYS A 57 -15.50 -8.99 16.31
N THR A 58 -15.02 -7.80 16.01
CA THR A 58 -15.13 -7.18 14.68
C THR A 58 -13.82 -7.30 13.91
N PHE A 59 -13.89 -7.87 12.71
CA PHE A 59 -12.74 -8.00 11.80
C PHE A 59 -12.94 -7.08 10.59
N LEU A 60 -12.05 -6.11 10.42
CA LEU A 60 -12.08 -5.08 9.41
C LEU A 60 -11.13 -5.41 8.26
N ILE A 61 -11.54 -5.06 7.04
CA ILE A 61 -10.71 -5.23 5.85
C ILE A 61 -10.00 -3.90 5.54
N LEU A 62 -8.68 -3.90 5.61
CA LEU A 62 -7.83 -2.77 5.28
C LEU A 62 -7.26 -2.94 3.88
N LYS A 63 -7.27 -1.88 3.07
CA LYS A 63 -6.68 -1.87 1.72
C LYS A 63 -5.49 -0.92 1.68
N ALA A 64 -4.36 -1.36 1.12
CA ALA A 64 -3.23 -0.47 0.86
C ALA A 64 -3.62 0.62 -0.16
N THR A 65 -3.59 1.89 0.27
CA THR A 65 -3.90 3.06 -0.56
C THR A 65 -2.67 3.90 -0.92
N GLY A 66 -1.57 3.74 -0.18
CA GLY A 66 -0.31 4.47 -0.37
C GLY A 66 0.79 3.91 0.52
N GLY A 67 2.04 4.28 0.23
CA GLY A 67 3.20 3.90 1.04
C GLY A 67 4.39 4.81 0.78
N ALA A 68 5.47 4.63 1.54
CA ALA A 68 6.72 5.36 1.39
C ALA A 68 7.90 4.44 1.72
N ILE A 69 9.04 4.63 1.05
CA ILE A 69 10.30 3.92 1.30
C ILE A 69 11.44 4.96 1.36
N ALA A 70 12.38 4.77 2.29
CA ALA A 70 13.60 5.56 2.39
C ALA A 70 14.75 4.68 2.91
N ASP A 71 15.88 4.67 2.22
CA ASP A 71 17.11 3.99 2.68
C ASP A 71 17.96 4.91 3.59
N ALA A 72 17.89 6.21 3.29
CA ALA A 72 18.30 7.38 4.07
C ALA A 72 17.44 8.56 3.52
N PRO A 73 17.40 9.77 4.11
CA PRO A 73 16.75 10.90 3.43
C PRO A 73 17.37 11.04 2.02
N PRO A 74 16.60 10.93 0.91
CA PRO A 74 15.19 11.31 0.71
C PRO A 74 14.13 10.17 0.64
N ILE A 75 12.85 10.53 0.88
CA ILE A 75 11.68 9.63 0.82
C ILE A 75 11.17 9.45 -0.62
N LYS A 76 10.89 8.19 -1.01
CA LYS A 76 10.18 7.83 -2.25
C LYS A 76 8.74 7.47 -1.94
N ARG A 77 7.77 7.97 -2.72
CA ARG A 77 6.36 7.58 -2.59
C ARG A 77 6.09 6.27 -3.33
N VAL A 78 5.30 5.39 -2.71
CA VAL A 78 4.86 4.12 -3.28
C VAL A 78 3.42 4.26 -3.76
N ARG A 79 3.21 3.98 -5.05
CA ARG A 79 1.88 3.91 -5.66
C ARG A 79 1.46 2.45 -5.77
N PHE A 80 0.21 2.18 -5.39
CA PHE A 80 -0.35 0.83 -5.47
C PHE A 80 -1.28 0.65 -6.68
N MET A 81 -0.91 -0.29 -7.56
CA MET A 81 -1.67 -0.68 -8.75
C MET A 81 -2.65 -1.81 -8.43
N THR A 82 -3.76 -1.87 -9.15
CA THR A 82 -4.66 -3.03 -9.09
C THR A 82 -3.91 -4.25 -9.63
N CYS A 83 -4.05 -5.41 -9.00
CA CYS A 83 -3.75 -6.68 -9.67
C CYS A 83 -4.80 -6.87 -10.78
N MET A 84 -4.35 -7.09 -12.02
CA MET A 84 -5.22 -7.52 -13.12
C MET A 84 -5.56 -8.99 -13.00
#